data_AF-A0A7V5SDC6-F1
#
_entry.id   AF-A0A7V5SDC6-F1
#
_cell.length_a   1.000
_cell.length_b   1.000
_cell.length_c   1.000
_cell.angle_alpha   90.00
_cell.angle_beta   90.00
_cell.angle_gamma   90.00
#
_symmetry.space_group_name_H-M   'P 1'
#
loop_
_entity.id
_entity.type
_entity.pdbx_description
1 polymer ?
#
loop_
_entity_poly.entity_id
_entity_poly.type
_entity_poly.pdbx_seq_one_letter_code
_entity_poly.pdbx_strand_id
1 'polypeptide(L)'
;MGNERLRRFLWGATAIGAIGVILAFSRRPTALITRSAAEELAAAFWRAEAGEPLSPEEKKRLATLISAIPDTAAAQYGLAVAYLLLYGTEELSAPPMVYIQRLQQLRSVPVVMAYLGRLAHHTGQKEKAHAYLHQAIQIDPTCGTAYLFLAEIASDSACFWLHQGARATYTPAELTFREKLKAQRRC
;
A
#
# COMPACT_ATOMS: atom_id res chain seq x y z
N MET A 1 -13.28 -78.69 0.68
CA MET A 1 -13.02 -77.35 0.12
C MET A 1 -14.37 -76.64 0.06
N GLY A 2 -14.68 -75.57 0.76
CA GLY A 2 -13.96 -74.69 1.68
C GLY A 2 -14.91 -73.52 1.98
N ASN A 3 -15.58 -73.59 3.13
CA ASN A 3 -16.25 -72.53 3.91
C ASN A 3 -16.80 -71.26 3.18
N GLU A 4 -18.09 -71.29 2.86
CA GLU A 4 -18.91 -70.13 2.42
C GLU A 4 -19.90 -69.62 3.48
N ARG A 5 -19.69 -69.94 4.76
CA ARG A 5 -20.55 -69.44 5.85
C ARG A 5 -19.74 -69.15 7.09
N LEU A 6 -19.29 -67.91 7.24
CA LEU A 6 -19.17 -67.16 8.50
C LEU A 6 -18.30 -65.92 8.26
N ARG A 7 -18.93 -64.81 7.82
CA ARG A 7 -18.43 -63.44 8.05
C ARG A 7 -19.47 -62.40 7.65
N ARG A 8 -20.71 -62.60 8.10
CA ARG A 8 -21.65 -61.51 8.36
C ARG A 8 -21.48 -61.13 9.83
N PHE A 9 -21.65 -59.85 10.13
CA PHE A 9 -21.34 -59.15 11.38
C PHE A 9 -19.89 -58.73 11.52
N LEU A 10 -19.63 -57.46 11.22
CA LEU A 10 -19.04 -56.50 12.16
C LEU A 10 -18.85 -55.14 11.45
N TRP A 11 -19.62 -54.16 11.94
CA TRP A 11 -19.45 -52.70 11.81
C TRP A 11 -19.78 -52.02 10.47
N GLY A 12 -21.03 -51.53 10.41
CA GLY A 12 -21.31 -50.23 9.82
C GLY A 12 -20.79 -49.09 10.70
N ALA A 13 -20.71 -47.89 10.10
CA ALA A 13 -20.33 -46.58 10.65
C ALA A 13 -18.94 -46.07 10.24
N THR A 14 -18.82 -45.61 8.98
CA THR A 14 -17.90 -44.52 8.60
C THR A 14 -18.52 -43.66 7.49
N ALA A 15 -19.76 -43.20 7.71
CA ALA A 15 -20.29 -42.03 7.02
C ALA A 15 -20.44 -40.95 8.09
N ILE A 16 -20.03 -39.71 7.78
CA ILE A 16 -19.95 -38.52 8.66
C ILE A 16 -18.60 -38.41 9.38
N GLY A 17 -17.60 -37.86 8.69
CA GLY A 17 -16.31 -37.52 9.31
C GLY A 17 -15.35 -36.72 8.43
N ALA A 18 -15.83 -36.04 7.38
CA ALA A 18 -14.95 -35.32 6.44
C ALA A 18 -15.42 -33.91 6.07
N ILE A 19 -16.24 -33.27 6.92
CA ILE A 19 -16.68 -31.87 6.72
C ILE A 19 -16.09 -30.92 7.80
N GLY A 20 -15.37 -31.44 8.79
CA GLY A 20 -14.86 -30.66 9.94
C GLY A 20 -13.42 -30.14 9.88
N VAL A 21 -12.66 -30.39 8.80
CA VAL A 21 -11.19 -30.15 8.81
C VAL A 21 -10.72 -29.03 7.85
N ILE A 22 -11.60 -28.45 7.02
CA ILE A 22 -11.18 -27.45 6.01
C ILE A 22 -11.21 -25.99 6.51
N LEU A 23 -11.62 -25.71 7.75
CA LEU A 23 -11.69 -24.32 8.25
C LEU A 23 -10.56 -23.90 9.20
N ALA A 24 -9.58 -24.77 9.47
CA ALA A 24 -8.48 -24.44 10.40
C ALA A 24 -7.17 -23.98 9.71
N PHE A 25 -7.04 -24.12 8.38
CA PHE A 25 -5.77 -23.90 7.68
C PHE A 25 -5.69 -22.62 6.81
N SER A 26 -6.72 -21.78 6.81
CA SER A 26 -6.70 -20.51 6.04
C SER A 26 -6.59 -19.25 6.90
N ARG A 27 -6.41 -19.37 8.23
CA ARG A 27 -6.02 -18.23 9.05
C ARG A 27 -4.52 -17.98 8.89
N ARG A 28 -4.16 -17.31 7.79
CA ARG A 28 -2.91 -16.54 7.78
C ARG A 28 -2.95 -15.68 9.04
N PRO A 29 -1.94 -15.73 9.92
CA PRO A 29 -1.90 -14.82 11.05
C PRO A 29 -1.98 -13.42 10.43
N THR A 30 -3.00 -12.65 10.80
CA THR A 30 -3.04 -11.22 10.52
C THR A 30 -1.79 -10.65 11.15
N ALA A 31 -0.75 -10.47 10.33
CA ALA A 31 0.45 -9.78 10.74
C ALA A 31 0.01 -8.36 11.03
N LEU A 32 -0.15 -8.06 12.32
CA LEU A 32 -0.23 -6.69 12.78
C LEU A 32 1.09 -6.05 12.37
N ILE A 33 1.07 -5.21 11.34
CA ILE A 33 2.21 -4.36 11.02
C ILE A 33 2.51 -3.59 12.30
N THR A 34 3.71 -3.78 12.84
CA THR A 34 4.15 -2.96 13.96
C THR A 34 4.18 -1.52 13.50
N ARG A 35 3.80 -0.58 14.37
CA ARG A 35 3.90 0.86 14.07
C ARG A 35 5.26 1.23 13.46
N SER A 36 6.33 0.59 13.94
CA SER A 36 7.69 0.75 13.42
C SER A 36 7.86 0.35 11.95
N ALA A 37 7.22 -0.72 11.48
CA ALA A 37 7.36 -1.18 10.10
C ALA A 37 6.64 -0.25 9.11
N ALA A 38 5.49 0.31 9.52
CA ALA A 38 4.80 1.33 8.72
C ALA A 38 5.61 2.63 8.64
N GLU A 39 6.23 3.04 9.74
CA GLU A 39 7.12 4.20 9.80
C GLU A 39 8.39 4.02 8.95
N GLU A 40 9.01 2.83 8.97
CA GLU A 40 10.17 2.48 8.14
C GLU A 40 9.83 2.57 6.65
N LEU A 41 8.71 1.98 6.23
CA LEU A 41 8.24 2.05 4.84
C LEU A 41 7.95 3.49 4.40
N ALA A 42 7.30 4.29 5.25
CA ALA A 42 7.02 5.69 4.96
C ALA A 42 8.31 6.50 4.81
N ALA A 43 9.27 6.31 5.72
CA ALA A 43 10.57 6.97 5.64
C ALA A 43 11.32 6.62 4.34
N ALA A 44 11.37 5.34 3.97
CA ALA A 44 12.01 4.91 2.74
C ALA A 44 11.33 5.48 1.48
N PHE A 45 9.99 5.48 1.45
CA PHE A 45 9.24 6.07 0.34
C PHE A 45 9.55 7.55 0.14
N TRP A 46 9.47 8.36 1.19
CA TRP A 46 9.71 9.80 1.08
C TRP A 46 11.18 10.15 0.82
N ARG A 47 12.13 9.32 1.25
CA ARG A 47 13.53 9.42 0.84
C ARG A 47 13.69 9.17 -0.67
N ALA A 48 13.03 8.14 -1.20
CA ALA A 48 13.05 7.85 -2.63
C ALA A 48 12.38 8.95 -3.47
N GLU A 49 11.27 9.53 -3.00
CA GLU A 49 10.65 10.72 -3.61
C GLU A 49 11.60 11.92 -3.59
N ALA A 50 12.43 12.06 -2.55
CA ALA A 50 13.48 13.09 -2.49
C ALA A 50 14.68 12.81 -3.41
N GLY A 51 14.68 11.71 -4.16
CA GLY A 51 15.78 11.28 -5.03
C GLY A 51 16.94 10.61 -4.30
N GLU A 52 16.78 10.24 -3.01
CA GLU A 52 17.80 9.48 -2.31
C GLU A 52 17.83 8.02 -2.79
N PRO A 53 19.01 7.45 -3.07
CA PRO A 53 19.12 6.06 -3.48
C PRO A 53 18.76 5.12 -2.32
N LEU A 54 17.99 4.08 -2.63
CA LEU A 54 17.69 2.97 -1.72
C LEU A 54 18.59 1.78 -2.05
N SER A 55 19.21 1.18 -1.03
CA SER A 55 20.10 0.02 -1.23
C SER A 55 19.32 -1.23 -1.64
N PRO A 56 19.91 -2.18 -2.38
CA PRO A 56 19.25 -3.45 -2.70
C PRO A 56 18.78 -4.22 -1.46
N GLU A 57 19.55 -4.20 -0.37
CA GLU A 57 19.19 -4.84 0.90
C GLU A 57 17.98 -4.15 1.55
N GLU A 58 17.94 -2.81 1.53
CA GLU A 58 16.81 -2.02 2.03
C GLU A 58 15.54 -2.35 1.23
N LYS A 59 15.63 -2.40 -0.11
CA LYS A 59 14.50 -2.77 -0.97
C LYS A 59 13.99 -4.18 -0.70
N LYS A 60 14.89 -5.15 -0.50
CA LYS A 60 14.52 -6.53 -0.15
C LYS A 60 13.84 -6.62 1.22
N ARG A 61 14.34 -5.89 2.21
CA ARG A 61 13.70 -5.80 3.54
C ARG A 61 12.30 -5.20 3.44
N LEU A 62 12.16 -4.08 2.73
CA LEU A 62 10.87 -3.40 2.54
C LEU A 62 9.88 -4.29 1.78
N ALA A 63 10.32 -5.05 0.78
CA ALA A 63 9.46 -6.03 0.10
C ALA A 63 8.88 -7.08 1.07
N THR A 64 9.69 -7.54 2.03
CA THR A 64 9.22 -8.45 3.09
C THR A 64 8.16 -7.80 3.96
N LEU A 65 8.38 -6.54 4.39
CA LEU A 65 7.38 -5.79 5.16
C LEU A 65 6.07 -5.60 4.40
N ILE A 66 6.17 -5.24 3.11
CA ILE A 66 5.02 -5.02 2.23
C ILE A 66 4.18 -6.29 2.07
N SER A 67 4.82 -7.46 1.96
CA SER A 67 4.12 -8.75 1.86
C SER A 67 3.24 -9.08 3.06
N ALA A 68 3.54 -8.47 4.22
CA ALA A 68 2.79 -8.66 5.47
C ALA A 68 1.65 -7.65 5.65
N ILE A 69 1.50 -6.67 4.75
CA ILE A 69 0.49 -5.61 4.90
C ILE A 69 -0.89 -6.15 4.52
N PRO A 70 -1.85 -6.20 5.47
CA PRO A 70 -3.21 -6.58 5.12
C PRO A 70 -3.84 -5.47 4.29
N ASP A 71 -4.67 -5.87 3.33
CA ASP A 71 -5.43 -4.96 2.47
C ASP A 71 -6.50 -4.15 3.24
N THR A 72 -6.83 -4.55 4.46
CA THR A 72 -7.67 -3.78 5.39
C THR A 72 -6.97 -2.53 5.93
N ALA A 73 -5.63 -2.49 5.93
CA ALA A 73 -4.84 -1.33 6.33
C ALA A 73 -4.66 -0.38 5.14
N ALA A 74 -5.77 0.22 4.67
CA ALA A 74 -5.85 0.90 3.38
C ALA A 74 -4.76 1.96 3.15
N ALA A 75 -4.41 2.76 4.17
CA ALA A 75 -3.35 3.76 4.07
C ALA A 75 -1.97 3.13 3.86
N GLN A 76 -1.63 2.14 4.68
CA GLN A 76 -0.36 1.40 4.59
C GLN A 76 -0.28 0.60 3.29
N TYR A 77 -1.39 0.00 2.85
CA TYR A 77 -1.50 -0.69 1.57
C TYR A 77 -1.30 0.27 0.40
N GLY A 78 -1.90 1.45 0.44
CA GLY A 78 -1.72 2.51 -0.56
C GLY A 78 -0.25 2.92 -0.71
N LEU A 79 0.42 3.18 0.41
CA LEU A 79 1.85 3.51 0.45
C LEU A 79 2.70 2.37 -0.10
N ALA A 80 2.44 1.14 0.32
CA ALA A 80 3.20 -0.02 -0.13
C ALA A 80 3.06 -0.29 -1.62
N VAL A 81 1.85 -0.18 -2.17
CA VAL A 81 1.64 -0.29 -3.61
C VAL A 81 2.35 0.83 -4.36
N ALA A 82 2.25 2.07 -3.89
CA ALA A 82 2.96 3.19 -4.49
C ALA A 82 4.48 2.95 -4.51
N TYR A 83 5.03 2.51 -3.37
CA TYR A 83 6.44 2.15 -3.27
C TYR A 83 6.84 1.04 -4.25
N LEU A 84 6.10 -0.08 -4.29
CA LEU A 84 6.41 -1.20 -5.17
C LEU A 84 6.42 -0.80 -6.64
N LEU A 85 5.40 -0.06 -7.07
CA LEU A 85 5.23 0.30 -8.48
C LEU A 85 6.19 1.39 -8.96
N LEU A 86 6.69 2.24 -8.06
CA LEU A 86 7.60 3.34 -8.40
C LEU A 86 9.09 2.99 -8.19
N TYR A 87 9.39 2.21 -7.15
CA TYR A 87 10.76 2.04 -6.63
C TYR A 87 11.19 0.59 -6.41
N GLY A 88 10.24 -0.34 -6.46
CA GLY A 88 10.49 -1.78 -6.29
C GLY A 88 11.49 -2.32 -7.31
N THR A 89 12.26 -3.33 -6.91
CA THR A 89 13.32 -3.95 -7.72
C THR A 89 13.03 -5.39 -8.12
N GLU A 90 11.90 -5.95 -7.72
CA GLU A 90 11.57 -7.37 -7.95
C GLU A 90 10.23 -7.57 -8.68
N GLU A 91 10.07 -8.79 -9.17
CA GLU A 91 8.86 -9.32 -9.79
C GLU A 91 7.66 -9.11 -8.86
N LEU A 92 6.71 -8.30 -9.32
CA LEU A 92 5.47 -8.08 -8.59
C LEU A 92 4.73 -9.42 -8.46
N SER A 93 4.15 -9.68 -7.29
CA SER A 93 3.38 -10.92 -7.07
C SER A 93 2.11 -11.00 -7.92
N ALA A 94 1.70 -9.89 -8.52
CA ALA A 94 0.63 -9.79 -9.51
C ALA A 94 0.96 -8.70 -10.55
N PRO A 95 0.28 -8.66 -11.70
CA PRO A 95 0.43 -7.56 -12.64
C PRO A 95 0.11 -6.19 -12.00
N PRO A 96 0.81 -5.09 -12.37
CA PRO A 96 0.59 -3.75 -11.81
C PRO A 96 -0.89 -3.33 -11.72
N MET A 97 -1.66 -3.66 -12.75
CA MET A 97 -3.07 -3.31 -12.86
C MET A 97 -3.95 -3.90 -11.75
N VAL A 98 -3.57 -5.05 -11.18
CA VAL A 98 -4.31 -5.67 -10.06
C VAL A 98 -4.21 -4.79 -8.82
N TYR A 99 -3.02 -4.27 -8.52
CA TYR A 99 -2.85 -3.35 -7.39
C TYR A 99 -3.56 -2.03 -7.62
N ILE A 100 -3.46 -1.46 -8.83
CA ILE A 100 -4.17 -0.22 -9.18
C ILE A 100 -5.68 -0.41 -9.02
N GLN A 101 -6.25 -1.51 -9.51
CA GLN A 101 -7.67 -1.81 -9.35
C GLN A 101 -8.04 -1.93 -7.87
N ARG A 102 -7.18 -2.53 -7.04
CA ARG A 102 -7.41 -2.60 -5.59
C ARG A 102 -7.39 -1.23 -4.95
N LEU A 103 -6.43 -0.36 -5.29
CA LEU A 103 -6.40 1.03 -4.81
C LEU A 103 -7.65 1.80 -5.21
N GLN A 104 -8.19 1.57 -6.40
CA GLN A 104 -9.45 2.20 -6.85
C GLN A 104 -10.64 1.82 -5.96
N GLN A 105 -10.67 0.60 -5.40
CA GLN A 105 -11.70 0.21 -4.44
C GLN A 105 -11.55 0.91 -3.08
N LEU A 106 -10.36 1.42 -2.77
CA LEU A 106 -10.03 2.09 -1.51
C LEU A 106 -10.03 3.62 -1.63
N ARG A 107 -10.55 4.17 -2.73
CA ARG A 107 -10.54 5.61 -3.04
C ARG A 107 -11.27 6.49 -2.02
N SER A 108 -12.07 5.93 -1.10
CA SER A 108 -12.66 6.72 -0.01
C SER A 108 -11.63 7.17 1.03
N VAL A 109 -10.42 6.61 1.00
CA VAL A 109 -9.31 6.98 1.89
C VAL A 109 -8.47 8.07 1.21
N PRO A 110 -8.37 9.30 1.78
CA PRO A 110 -7.69 10.43 1.14
C PRO A 110 -6.25 10.14 0.71
N VAL A 111 -5.46 9.52 1.58
CA VAL A 111 -4.06 9.22 1.27
C VAL A 111 -3.92 8.17 0.15
N VAL A 112 -4.88 7.25 0.01
CA VAL A 112 -4.92 6.31 -1.13
C VAL A 112 -5.17 7.06 -2.43
N MET A 113 -6.06 8.05 -2.42
CA MET A 113 -6.24 8.92 -3.59
C MET A 113 -4.97 9.71 -3.90
N ALA A 114 -4.26 10.18 -2.87
CA ALA A 114 -3.00 10.89 -3.07
C ALA A 114 -1.98 10.00 -3.80
N TYR A 115 -1.83 8.74 -3.38
CA TYR A 115 -0.96 7.77 -4.05
C TYR A 115 -1.43 7.40 -5.46
N LEU A 116 -2.73 7.26 -5.70
CA LEU A 116 -3.28 7.10 -7.06
C LEU A 116 -2.91 8.29 -7.95
N GLY A 117 -2.95 9.51 -7.41
CA GLY A 117 -2.49 10.72 -8.09
C GLY A 117 -1.02 10.65 -8.47
N ARG A 118 -0.15 10.27 -7.53
CA ARG A 118 1.29 10.10 -7.76
C ARG A 118 1.61 9.05 -8.83
N LEU A 119 0.90 7.91 -8.81
CA LEU A 119 1.03 6.84 -9.80
C LEU A 119 0.50 7.27 -11.19
N ALA A 120 -0.60 8.00 -11.23
CA ALA A 120 -1.12 8.58 -12.47
C ALA A 120 -0.12 9.56 -13.09
N HIS A 121 0.53 10.41 -12.27
CA HIS A 121 1.58 11.29 -12.75
C HIS A 121 2.76 10.51 -13.32
N HIS A 122 3.25 9.50 -12.60
CA HIS A 122 4.38 8.68 -13.05
C HIS A 122 4.13 8.03 -14.43
N THR A 123 2.88 7.66 -14.71
CA THR A 123 2.46 7.09 -15.99
C THR A 123 2.09 8.13 -17.06
N GLY A 124 2.35 9.41 -16.82
CA GLY A 124 2.11 10.51 -17.76
C GLY A 124 0.65 11.01 -17.82
N GLN A 125 -0.24 10.48 -16.98
CA GLN A 125 -1.65 10.86 -16.94
C GLN A 125 -1.87 12.10 -16.04
N LYS A 126 -1.35 13.26 -16.49
CA LYS A 126 -1.30 14.49 -15.69
C LYS A 126 -2.66 14.96 -15.19
N GLU A 127 -3.68 14.97 -16.05
CA GLU A 127 -5.02 15.45 -15.70
C GLU A 127 -5.65 14.56 -14.62
N LYS A 128 -5.46 13.23 -14.73
CA LYS A 128 -5.92 12.27 -13.72
C LYS A 128 -5.15 12.44 -12.41
N ALA A 129 -3.84 12.71 -12.47
CA ALA A 129 -3.04 12.96 -11.28
C ALA A 129 -3.60 14.14 -10.49
N HIS A 130 -3.81 15.28 -11.16
CA HIS A 130 -4.41 16.45 -10.55
C HIS A 130 -5.81 16.15 -9.99
N ALA A 131 -6.67 15.47 -10.74
CA ALA A 131 -8.01 15.12 -10.30
C ALA A 131 -7.99 14.28 -9.02
N TYR A 132 -7.15 13.24 -8.93
CA TYR A 132 -7.04 12.42 -7.72
C TYR A 132 -6.50 13.20 -6.53
N LEU A 133 -5.50 14.05 -6.72
CA LEU A 133 -4.92 14.84 -5.63
C LEU A 133 -5.91 15.88 -5.09
N HIS A 134 -6.67 16.54 -5.98
CA HIS A 134 -7.73 17.45 -5.57
C HIS A 134 -8.86 16.71 -4.85
N GLN A 135 -9.26 15.53 -5.32
CA GLN A 135 -10.26 14.72 -4.64
C GLN A 135 -9.79 14.26 -3.26
N ALA A 136 -8.50 13.92 -3.09
CA ALA A 136 -7.93 13.61 -1.77
C ALA A 136 -8.14 14.77 -0.78
N ILE A 137 -7.87 16.02 -1.22
CA ILE A 137 -8.07 17.24 -0.42
C ILE A 137 -9.55 17.53 -0.18
N GLN A 138 -10.44 17.20 -1.12
CA GLN A 138 -11.89 17.36 -0.95
C GLN A 138 -12.45 16.41 0.11
N ILE A 139 -11.95 15.17 0.16
CA ILE A 139 -12.34 14.20 1.19
C ILE A 139 -11.77 14.61 2.54
N ASP A 140 -10.50 15.01 2.58
CA ASP A 140 -9.82 15.46 3.79
C ASP A 140 -8.88 16.64 3.49
N PRO A 141 -9.28 17.87 3.86
CA PRO A 141 -8.45 19.05 3.69
C PRO A 141 -7.14 19.04 4.49
N THR A 142 -6.96 18.06 5.39
CA THR A 142 -5.72 17.88 6.17
C THR A 142 -4.81 16.79 5.59
N CYS A 143 -5.10 16.24 4.41
CA CYS A 143 -4.27 15.25 3.74
C CYS A 143 -2.94 15.87 3.24
N GLY A 144 -1.91 15.84 4.08
CA GLY A 144 -0.59 16.43 3.79
C GLY A 144 0.06 15.83 2.55
N THR A 145 -0.04 14.51 2.38
CA THR A 145 0.48 13.77 1.22
C THR A 145 0.00 14.36 -0.12
N ALA A 146 -1.28 14.76 -0.20
CA ALA A 146 -1.85 15.32 -1.42
C ALA A 146 -1.24 16.70 -1.76
N TYR A 147 -1.03 17.56 -0.76
CA TYR A 147 -0.37 18.85 -0.94
C TYR A 147 1.09 18.70 -1.36
N LEU A 148 1.82 17.71 -0.80
CA LEU A 148 3.20 17.45 -1.19
C LEU A 148 3.30 17.00 -2.64
N PHE A 149 2.43 16.07 -3.06
CA PHE A 149 2.41 15.65 -4.46
C PHE A 149 1.97 16.77 -5.40
N LEU A 150 0.97 17.60 -5.04
CA LEU A 150 0.63 18.76 -5.86
C LEU A 150 1.79 19.74 -5.99
N ALA A 151 2.49 20.02 -4.90
CA ALA A 151 3.65 20.90 -4.92
C ALA A 151 4.78 20.35 -5.79
N GLU A 152 5.00 19.03 -5.76
CA GLU A 152 6.04 18.40 -6.57
C GLU A 152 5.69 18.39 -8.06
N ILE A 153 4.46 17.99 -8.40
CA ILE A 153 4.05 17.87 -9.81
C ILE A 153 3.76 19.21 -10.49
N ALA A 154 3.25 20.19 -9.73
CA ALA A 154 2.95 21.53 -10.21
C ALA A 154 4.07 22.49 -9.80
N SER A 155 5.26 22.25 -10.34
CA SER A 155 6.51 22.95 -9.96
C SER A 155 6.38 24.48 -9.96
N ASP A 156 5.66 25.07 -10.93
CA ASP A 156 5.45 26.52 -11.02
C ASP A 156 4.57 27.09 -9.89
N SER A 157 3.77 26.24 -9.25
CA SER A 157 2.86 26.58 -8.15
C SER A 157 3.23 25.86 -6.86
N ALA A 158 4.47 25.36 -6.74
CA ALA A 158 4.89 24.55 -5.60
C ALA A 158 4.71 25.29 -4.26
N CYS A 159 5.15 26.54 -4.17
CA CYS A 159 5.01 27.34 -2.95
C CYS A 159 3.54 27.54 -2.56
N PHE A 160 2.65 27.77 -3.53
CA PHE A 160 1.22 27.89 -3.27
C PHE A 160 0.67 26.63 -2.59
N TRP A 161 0.97 25.44 -3.11
CA TRP A 161 0.51 24.18 -2.54
C TRP A 161 1.12 23.90 -1.16
N LEU A 162 2.40 24.22 -0.96
CA LEU A 162 3.07 24.09 0.33
C LEU A 162 2.52 25.04 1.41
N HIS A 163 2.05 26.21 1.01
CA HIS A 163 1.35 27.17 1.88
C HIS A 163 -0.08 26.71 2.18
N GLN A 164 -0.83 26.26 1.18
CA GLN A 164 -2.20 25.75 1.38
C GLN A 164 -2.21 24.56 2.35
N GLY A 165 -1.24 23.64 2.21
CA GLY A 165 -1.06 22.51 3.11
C GLY A 165 -0.44 22.85 4.46
N ALA A 166 -0.25 24.12 4.85
CA ALA A 166 0.50 24.46 6.06
C ALA A 166 -0.10 23.90 7.35
N ARG A 167 -1.43 23.71 7.38
CA ARG A 167 -2.18 23.13 8.50
C ARG A 167 -2.52 21.65 8.31
N ALA A 168 -2.02 21.03 7.25
CA ALA A 168 -2.25 19.61 7.00
C ALA A 168 -1.50 18.73 8.02
N THR A 169 -1.93 17.49 8.13
CA THR A 169 -1.28 16.49 8.98
C THR A 169 -0.16 15.83 8.20
N TYR A 170 1.02 15.76 8.81
CA TYR A 170 2.21 15.17 8.20
C TYR A 170 2.85 14.15 9.14
N THR A 171 3.33 13.06 8.56
CA THR A 171 4.29 12.16 9.20
C THR A 171 5.67 12.83 9.31
N PRO A 172 6.57 12.35 10.20
CA PRO A 172 7.93 12.87 10.27
C PRO A 172 8.67 12.84 8.93
N ALA A 173 8.50 11.77 8.15
CA ALA A 173 9.12 11.62 6.83
C ALA A 173 8.59 12.65 5.81
N GLU A 174 7.29 12.91 5.83
CA GLU A 174 6.66 13.95 5.00
C GLU A 174 7.15 15.34 5.36
N LEU A 175 7.33 15.65 6.64
CA LEU A 175 7.90 16.93 7.06
C LEU A 175 9.32 17.11 6.53
N THR A 176 10.16 16.07 6.62
CA THR A 176 11.51 16.12 6.03
C THR A 176 11.46 16.35 4.52
N PHE A 177 10.60 15.64 3.80
CA PHE A 177 10.43 15.85 2.36
C PHE A 177 9.94 17.27 2.04
N ARG A 178 8.95 17.77 2.79
CA ARG A 178 8.40 19.11 2.65
C ARG A 178 9.47 20.19 2.76
N GLU A 179 10.33 20.11 3.76
CA GLU A 179 11.40 21.10 3.97
C GLU A 179 12.45 21.04 2.85
N LYS A 180 12.79 19.84 2.37
CA LYS A 180 13.64 19.70 1.18
C LYS A 180 12.98 20.34 -0.05
N LEU A 181 11.70 20.10 -0.26
CA LEU A 181 10.97 20.64 -1.39
C LEU A 181 10.89 22.17 -1.32
N LYS A 182 10.62 22.76 -0.14
CA LYS A 182 10.70 24.22 0.05
C LYS A 182 12.07 24.78 -0.34
N ALA A 183 13.15 24.19 0.20
CA ALA A 183 14.51 24.62 -0.08
C ALA A 183 14.85 24.53 -1.58
N GLN A 184 14.43 23.46 -2.26
CA GLN A 184 14.61 23.29 -3.71
C GLN A 184 13.85 24.33 -4.53
N ARG A 185 12.61 24.63 -4.13
CA ARG A 185 11.71 25.55 -4.85
C ARG A 185 11.86 27.02 -4.42
N ARG A 186 12.69 27.29 -3.41
CA ARG A 186 12.90 28.62 -2.80
C ARG A 186 11.61 29.23 -2.27
N CYS A 187 10.81 28.39 -1.64
CA CYS A 187 9.78 28.77 -0.67
C CYS A 187 10.41 28.71 0.74
#